data_AF-A0A952EAX3-F1
#
_entry.id   AF-A0A952EAX3-F1
#
_cell.length_a   1.000
_cell.length_b   1.000
_cell.length_c   1.000
_cell.angle_alpha   90.00
_cell.angle_beta   90.00
_cell.angle_gamma   90.00
#
_symmetry.space_group_name_H-M   'P 1'
#
loop_
_entity.id
_entity.type
_entity.pdbx_description
1 polymer ?
#
loop_
_entity_poly.entity_id
_entity_poly.type
_entity_poly.pdbx_seq_one_letter_code
_entity_poly.pdbx_strand_id
1 'polypeptide(L)'
;MPRLVILCLLLVPFPLAAESVTIAADQWARPRNGEMIAGLGQLRKVIEAFDAQPDRQIVIHYANGESATLWAEELRSWLVSLGIPSSRITLAASLGKNDVIIVETTP
;
A
#
# COMPACT_ATOMS: atom_id res chain seq x y z
N MET A 1 55.74 -9.35 3.99
CA MET A 1 54.80 -9.80 5.03
C MET A 1 53.44 -9.21 4.69
N PRO A 2 52.51 -9.99 4.09
CA PRO A 2 51.33 -9.43 3.45
C PRO A 2 50.31 -8.97 4.49
N ARG A 3 49.84 -7.73 4.32
CA ARG A 3 48.70 -7.16 5.06
C ARG A 3 47.44 -7.92 4.66
N LEU A 4 46.93 -8.73 5.57
CA LEU A 4 45.67 -9.43 5.44
C LEU A 4 44.53 -8.39 5.55
N VAL A 5 44.16 -7.77 4.43
CA VAL A 5 42.96 -6.92 4.35
C VAL A 5 41.78 -7.88 4.15
N ILE A 6 41.17 -8.32 5.25
CA ILE A 6 39.87 -8.98 5.22
C ILE A 6 38.85 -7.91 4.87
N LEU A 7 38.53 -7.82 3.58
CA LEU A 7 37.38 -7.09 3.05
C LEU A 7 36.13 -7.86 3.45
N CYS A 8 35.62 -7.58 4.65
CA CYS A 8 34.36 -8.11 5.13
C CYS A 8 33.25 -7.48 4.27
N LEU A 9 32.81 -8.23 3.25
CA LEU A 9 31.64 -7.95 2.43
C LEU A 9 30.42 -7.81 3.35
N LEU A 10 30.04 -6.57 3.64
CA LEU A 10 28.77 -6.23 4.27
C LEU A 10 27.65 -6.62 3.31
N LEU A 11 27.20 -7.87 3.41
CA LEU A 11 25.91 -8.30 2.89
C LEU A 11 24.84 -7.61 3.74
N VAL A 12 24.50 -6.37 3.40
CA VAL A 12 23.38 -5.67 4.05
C VAL A 12 22.10 -6.35 3.56
N PRO A 13 21.33 -7.02 4.43
CA PRO A 13 20.01 -7.50 4.04
C PRO A 13 19.16 -6.26 3.74
N PHE A 14 18.75 -6.11 2.49
CA PHE A 14 17.75 -5.12 2.11
C PHE A 14 16.47 -5.48 2.88
N PRO A 15 15.94 -4.62 3.76
CA PRO A 15 14.65 -4.88 4.35
C PRO A 15 13.62 -4.77 3.21
N LEU A 16 13.04 -5.90 2.82
CA LEU A 16 11.83 -5.95 1.99
C LEU A 16 10.64 -5.52 2.87
N ALA A 17 10.68 -4.28 3.37
CA ALA A 17 9.58 -3.73 4.14
C ALA A 17 8.42 -3.50 3.17
N ALA A 18 7.34 -4.28 3.32
CA ALA A 18 6.07 -3.99 2.68
C ALA A 18 5.62 -2.62 3.19
N GLU A 19 5.60 -1.63 2.30
CA GLU A 19 5.13 -0.30 2.66
C GLU A 19 3.61 -0.37 2.81
N SER A 20 3.13 -0.09 4.02
CA SER A 20 1.71 -0.16 4.36
C SER A 20 1.19 1.16 4.90
N VAL A 21 -0.04 1.49 4.53
CA VAL A 21 -0.73 2.72 4.88
C VAL A 21 -2.06 2.37 5.50
N THR A 22 -2.35 2.95 6.65
CA THR A 22 -3.59 2.75 7.39
C THR A 22 -4.46 4.00 7.27
N ILE A 23 -5.67 3.84 6.74
CA ILE A 23 -6.67 4.91 6.60
C ILE A 23 -7.85 4.57 7.51
N ALA A 24 -8.12 5.43 8.50
CA ALA A 24 -9.23 5.24 9.43
C ALA A 24 -10.57 5.71 8.83
N ALA A 25 -11.69 5.15 9.30
CA ALA A 25 -13.02 5.47 8.80
C ALA A 25 -13.40 6.95 8.89
N ASP A 26 -13.02 7.62 9.98
CA ASP A 26 -13.28 9.04 10.17
C ASP A 26 -12.51 9.90 9.16
N GLN A 27 -11.32 9.45 8.75
CA GLN A 27 -10.54 10.05 7.66
C GLN A 27 -11.20 9.78 6.31
N TRP A 28 -11.78 8.59 6.11
CA TRP A 28 -12.50 8.22 4.89
C TRP A 28 -13.87 8.89 4.73
N ALA A 29 -14.59 9.10 5.84
CA ALA A 29 -15.95 9.64 5.88
C ALA A 29 -16.04 11.15 5.62
N ARG A 30 -14.91 11.87 5.58
CA ARG A 30 -14.88 13.30 5.21
C ARG A 30 -15.26 13.49 3.73
N PRO A 31 -15.81 14.65 3.34
CA PRO A 31 -16.22 14.90 1.95
C PRO A 31 -15.04 14.71 1.00
N ARG A 32 -15.15 13.69 0.15
CA ARG A 32 -14.12 13.24 -0.80
C ARG A 32 -14.11 14.15 -2.02
N ASN A 33 -13.08 14.97 -2.21
CA ASN A 33 -12.69 15.43 -3.54
C ASN A 33 -11.44 14.65 -3.97
N GLY A 34 -11.32 14.31 -5.25
CA GLY A 34 -10.17 13.52 -5.75
C GLY A 34 -8.81 14.15 -5.42
N GLU A 35 -8.76 15.47 -5.23
CA GLU A 35 -7.59 16.23 -4.80
C GLU A 35 -7.10 15.89 -3.38
N MET A 36 -7.99 15.64 -2.41
CA MET A 36 -7.55 15.25 -1.06
C MET A 36 -6.91 13.86 -1.03
N ILE A 37 -7.33 12.97 -1.92
CA ILE A 37 -6.85 11.58 -1.96
C ILE A 37 -5.47 11.50 -2.60
N ALA A 38 -5.25 12.30 -3.66
CA ALA A 38 -3.90 12.58 -4.16
C ALA A 38 -3.03 13.33 -3.12
N GLY A 39 -3.65 14.10 -2.22
CA GLY A 39 -3.03 14.78 -1.10
C GLY A 39 -2.71 13.90 0.11
N LEU A 40 -3.20 12.65 0.16
CA LEU A 40 -2.74 11.67 1.14
C LEU A 40 -1.32 11.28 0.75
N GLY A 41 -0.32 12.02 1.26
CA GLY A 41 1.09 11.75 0.99
C GLY A 41 1.52 10.30 1.31
N GLN A 42 0.72 9.59 2.11
CA GLN A 42 0.87 8.16 2.36
C GLN A 42 0.47 7.30 1.14
N LEU A 43 -0.63 7.60 0.46
CA LEU A 43 -1.04 6.87 -0.75
C LEU A 43 -0.01 7.05 -1.88
N ARG A 44 0.54 8.26 -2.02
CA ARG A 44 1.61 8.51 -3.00
C ARG A 44 2.82 7.60 -2.77
N LYS A 45 3.21 7.35 -1.52
CA LYS A 45 4.32 6.43 -1.23
C LYS A 45 4.02 4.99 -1.64
N VAL A 46 2.79 4.52 -1.44
CA VAL A 46 2.38 3.19 -1.91
C VAL A 46 2.47 3.09 -3.44
N ILE A 47 2.08 4.16 -4.15
CA ILE A 47 2.18 4.21 -5.62
C ILE A 47 3.63 4.24 -6.06
N GLU A 48 4.48 5.07 -5.45
CA GLU A 48 5.92 5.11 -5.72
C GLU A 48 6.59 3.75 -5.45
N ALA A 49 6.19 3.07 -4.37
CA ALA A 49 6.64 1.74 -4.01
C ALA A 49 6.16 0.66 -4.99
N PHE A 50 4.97 0.80 -5.55
CA PHE A 50 4.44 -0.06 -6.61
C PHE A 50 5.22 0.14 -7.92
N ASP A 51 5.42 1.39 -8.35
CA ASP A 51 6.13 1.72 -9.59
C ASP A 51 7.61 1.32 -9.57
N ALA A 52 8.23 1.29 -8.39
CA ALA A 52 9.63 0.90 -8.23
C ALA A 52 9.92 -0.56 -8.56
N GLN A 53 8.91 -1.45 -8.61
CA GLN A 53 9.11 -2.87 -8.87
C GLN A 53 8.05 -3.43 -9.82
N PRO A 54 8.44 -3.96 -11.00
CA PRO A 54 7.50 -4.35 -12.04
C PRO A 54 6.64 -5.55 -11.68
N ASP A 55 6.94 -6.29 -10.60
CA ASP A 55 6.22 -7.51 -10.18
C ASP A 55 5.26 -7.29 -8.99
N ARG A 56 5.31 -6.13 -8.33
CA ARG A 56 4.50 -5.85 -7.14
C ARG A 56 2.99 -5.84 -7.39
N GLN A 57 2.24 -6.18 -6.34
CA GLN A 57 0.80 -6.04 -6.25
C GLN A 57 0.41 -5.12 -5.10
N ILE A 58 -0.75 -4.48 -5.22
CA ILE A 58 -1.38 -3.73 -4.14
C ILE A 58 -2.44 -4.60 -3.50
N VAL A 59 -2.39 -4.74 -2.17
CA VAL A 59 -3.43 -5.41 -1.39
C VAL A 59 -4.14 -4.37 -0.54
N ILE A 60 -5.46 -4.31 -0.69
CA ILE A 60 -6.35 -3.46 0.12
C ILE A 60 -7.05 -4.36 1.13
N HIS A 61 -6.61 -4.28 2.38
CA HIS A 61 -7.27 -4.93 3.50
C HIS A 61 -8.39 -4.05 4.03
N TYR A 62 -9.56 -4.64 4.26
CA TYR A 62 -10.73 -3.94 4.77
C TYR A 62 -11.48 -4.80 5.77
N ALA A 63 -12.14 -4.18 6.76
CA ALA A 63 -12.96 -4.90 7.71
C ALA A 63 -14.20 -5.53 7.04
N ASN A 64 -14.82 -6.51 7.69
CA ASN A 64 -16.11 -7.02 7.25
C ASN A 64 -17.22 -5.96 7.39
N GLY A 65 -18.15 -5.92 6.42
CA GLY A 65 -19.31 -5.03 6.44
C GLY A 65 -19.49 -4.27 5.13
N GLU A 66 -20.72 -3.83 4.88
CA GLU A 66 -21.11 -3.16 3.63
C GLU A 66 -20.34 -1.86 3.41
N SER A 67 -20.25 -1.01 4.44
CA SER A 67 -19.51 0.25 4.37
C SER A 67 -18.03 0.06 4.05
N ALA A 68 -17.38 -0.90 4.71
CA ALA A 68 -15.95 -1.18 4.49
C ALA A 68 -15.70 -1.77 3.08
N THR A 69 -16.63 -2.60 2.59
CA THR A 69 -16.58 -3.12 1.21
C THR A 69 -16.71 -1.99 0.19
N LEU A 70 -17.66 -1.07 0.40
CA LEU A 70 -17.85 0.08 -0.47
C LEU A 70 -16.59 0.94 -0.53
N TRP A 71 -15.97 1.22 0.62
CA TRP A 71 -14.74 2.02 0.68
C TRP A 71 -13.56 1.34 -0.02
N ALA A 72 -13.41 0.03 0.14
CA ALA A 72 -12.36 -0.73 -0.54
C ALA A 72 -12.51 -0.68 -2.06
N GLU A 73 -13.74 -0.80 -2.58
CA GLU A 73 -14.02 -0.68 -4.02
C GLU A 73 -13.86 0.76 -4.53
N GLU A 74 -14.25 1.78 -3.76
CA GLU A 74 -13.97 3.18 -4.08
C GLU A 74 -12.46 3.43 -4.21
N LEU A 75 -11.66 2.94 -3.24
CA LEU A 75 -10.20 3.06 -3.29
C LEU A 75 -9.63 2.38 -4.54
N ARG A 76 -10.08 1.16 -4.83
CA ARG A 76 -9.66 0.42 -6.02
C ARG A 76 -9.98 1.18 -7.30
N SER A 77 -11.18 1.74 -7.42
CA SER A 77 -11.59 2.55 -8.58
C SER A 77 -10.68 3.77 -8.78
N TRP A 78 -10.29 4.44 -7.69
CA TRP A 78 -9.36 5.56 -7.77
C TRP A 78 -7.94 5.13 -8.17
N LEU A 79 -7.42 4.05 -7.59
CA LEU A 79 -6.10 3.52 -7.97
C LEU A 79 -6.05 3.15 -9.46
N VAL A 80 -7.14 2.56 -9.98
CA VAL A 80 -7.28 2.30 -11.43
C VAL A 80 -7.27 3.58 -12.24
N SER A 81 -8.00 4.61 -11.79
CA SER A 81 -8.01 5.93 -12.45
C SER A 81 -6.64 6.63 -12.44
N LEU A 82 -5.77 6.27 -11.49
CA LEU A 82 -4.38 6.73 -11.41
C LEU A 82 -3.41 5.89 -12.25
N GLY A 83 -3.90 4.87 -12.97
CA GLY A 83 -3.11 4.07 -13.91
C GLY A 83 -2.67 2.70 -13.39
N ILE A 84 -3.07 2.30 -12.18
CA ILE A 84 -2.71 0.99 -11.63
C ILE A 84 -3.62 -0.08 -12.25
N PRO A 85 -3.08 -1.13 -12.90
CA PRO A 85 -3.91 -2.18 -13.49
C PRO A 85 -4.74 -2.89 -12.43
N SER A 86 -6.05 -3.03 -12.67
CA SER A 86 -6.98 -3.67 -11.72
C SER A 86 -6.62 -5.14 -11.42
N SER A 87 -5.92 -5.81 -12.33
CA SER A 87 -5.40 -7.18 -12.17
C SER A 87 -4.28 -7.29 -11.12
N ARG A 88 -3.70 -6.16 -10.71
CA ARG A 88 -2.63 -6.08 -9.71
C ARG A 88 -3.10 -5.49 -8.38
N ILE A 89 -4.42 -5.38 -8.21
CA ILE A 89 -5.06 -4.89 -6.99
C ILE A 89 -5.94 -6.00 -6.43
N THR A 90 -5.62 -6.45 -5.23
CA THR A 90 -6.37 -7.49 -4.51
C THR A 90 -7.12 -6.87 -3.34
N LEU A 91 -8.41 -7.20 -3.22
CA LEU A 91 -9.21 -6.85 -2.05
C LEU A 91 -9.21 -8.02 -1.07
N ALA A 92 -8.73 -7.80 0.15
CA ALA A 92 -8.65 -8.83 1.19
C ALA A 92 -9.53 -8.45 2.39
N ALA A 93 -10.61 -9.19 2.61
CA ALA A 93 -11.40 -9.02 3.82
C ALA A 93 -10.58 -9.46 5.04
N SER A 94 -10.52 -8.61 6.06
CA SER A 94 -9.78 -8.80 7.29
C SER A 94 -10.73 -8.96 8.47
N LEU A 95 -10.35 -9.83 9.41
CA LEU A 95 -11.02 -9.98 10.71
C LEU A 95 -10.66 -8.85 11.69
N GLY A 96 -9.89 -7.86 11.25
CA GLY A 96 -9.44 -6.71 12.05
C GLY A 96 -10.57 -5.74 12.43
N LYS A 97 -10.22 -4.75 13.26
CA LYS A 97 -11.15 -3.70 13.74
C LYS A 97 -11.97 -3.15 12.58
N ASN A 98 -13.29 -3.21 12.73
CA ASN A 98 -14.26 -2.40 11.99
C ASN A 98 -13.67 -0.99 11.90
N ASP A 99 -13.68 -0.39 10.70
CA ASP A 99 -13.35 1.03 10.46
C ASP A 99 -11.93 1.37 10.00
N VAL A 100 -11.18 0.44 9.39
CA VAL A 100 -9.85 0.73 8.83
C VAL A 100 -9.64 0.08 7.46
N ILE A 101 -9.03 0.83 6.54
CA ILE A 101 -8.47 0.31 5.28
C ILE A 101 -6.95 0.31 5.39
N ILE A 102 -6.32 -0.82 5.09
CA ILE A 102 -4.86 -0.93 5.01
C ILE A 102 -4.47 -1.20 3.57
N VAL A 103 -3.58 -0.37 3.03
CA VAL A 103 -3.04 -0.55 1.68
C VAL A 103 -1.60 -0.97 1.82
N GLU A 104 -1.20 -2.10 1.23
CA GLU A 104 0.18 -2.55 1.24
C GLU A 104 0.66 -2.96 -0.16
N THR A 105 1.96 -2.84 -0.41
CA THR A 105 2.60 -3.44 -1.57
C THR A 105 3.20 -4.79 -1.23
N THR A 106 2.82 -5.83 -1.96
CA THR A 106 3.40 -7.18 -1.84
C THR A 106 4.22 -7.51 -3.09
N PRO A 107 5.35 -8.22 -2.95
CA PRO A 107 6.13 -8.70 -4.09
C PRO A 107 5.37 -9.71 -4.95
#